data_AF-A0A9N9CGF4-F1
#
_entry.id   AF-A0A9N9CGF4-F1
#
_cell.length_a   1.000
_cell.length_b   1.000
_cell.length_c   1.000
_cell.angle_alpha   90.00
_cell.angle_beta   90.00
_cell.angle_gamma   90.00
#
_symmetry.space_group_name_H-M   'P 1'
#
loop_
_entity.id
_entity.type
_entity.pdbx_description
1 polymer ?
#
loop_
_entity_poly.entity_id
_entity_poly.type
_entity_poly.pdbx_seq_one_letter_code
_entity_poly.pdbx_strand_id
1 'polypeptide(L)'
;LIEIEANLIDNSNREYNNLHEFDIVQNNDDNIQVNPLSAALGEFDKILLRQFCNKMKKLKHTLCPTCNEYFLSITLVIEECYHCHTEKTSPKKFSTENNMDPGNVPEELQRLIEIKEMLIAQVFPVIVVYRLRGEQYGYSGNIINFPQDVEEFVTHLHQNPSSLNVLIIC
;
A
#
# COMPACT_ATOMS: atom_id res chain seq x y z
N LEU A 1 27.17 28.37 -11.44
CA LEU A 1 27.34 26.91 -11.21
C LEU A 1 28.39 26.64 -10.12
N ILE A 2 29.55 27.27 -10.14
CA ILE A 2 30.60 27.07 -9.11
C ILE A 2 30.27 27.70 -7.74
N GLU A 3 29.56 28.83 -7.67
CA GLU A 3 29.19 29.48 -6.39
C GLU A 3 28.03 28.81 -5.64
N ILE A 4 27.26 27.93 -6.29
CA ILE A 4 26.16 27.20 -5.64
C ILE A 4 26.71 25.98 -4.89
N GLU A 5 27.77 25.34 -5.41
CA GLU A 5 28.40 24.16 -4.80
C GLU A 5 29.12 24.50 -3.49
N ALA A 6 29.75 25.67 -3.36
CA ALA A 6 30.47 26.07 -2.14
C ALA A 6 29.53 26.30 -0.93
N ASN A 7 28.34 26.87 -1.17
CA ASN A 7 27.36 27.14 -0.11
C ASN A 7 26.65 25.87 0.40
N LEU A 8 26.60 24.81 -0.40
CA LEU A 8 26.03 23.52 -0.01
C LEU A 8 27.01 22.70 0.85
N ILE A 9 28.31 22.82 0.58
CA ILE A 9 29.36 22.10 1.33
C ILE A 9 29.50 22.68 2.75
N ASP A 10 29.48 24.01 2.90
CA ASP A 10 29.61 24.69 4.20
C ASP A 10 28.41 24.44 5.14
N ASN A 11 27.19 24.34 4.59
CA ASN A 11 26.00 24.01 5.37
C ASN A 11 26.00 22.54 5.84
N SER A 12 26.51 21.61 5.02
CA SER A 12 26.59 20.19 5.40
C SER A 12 27.59 19.94 6.53
N ASN A 13 28.74 20.65 6.54
CA ASN A 13 29.75 20.53 7.59
C ASN A 13 29.26 21.11 8.94
N ARG A 14 28.37 22.10 8.90
CA ARG A 14 27.76 22.69 10.11
C ARG A 14 26.72 21.79 10.74
N GLU A 15 25.99 21.01 9.94
CA GLU A 15 25.06 19.99 10.44
C GLU A 15 25.79 18.74 10.95
N TYR A 16 26.90 18.32 10.30
CA TYR A 16 27.68 17.15 10.69
C TYR A 16 28.34 17.30 12.08
N ASN A 17 28.79 18.49 12.43
CA ASN A 17 29.43 18.75 13.73
C ASN A 17 28.44 18.91 14.89
N ASN A 18 27.15 19.09 14.63
CA ASN A 18 26.12 19.24 15.67
C ASN A 18 25.48 17.90 16.11
N LEU A 19 25.84 16.77 15.46
CA LEU A 19 25.28 15.45 15.76
C LEU A 19 26.21 14.56 16.63
N HIS A 20 27.40 15.03 16.99
CA HIS A 20 28.41 14.21 17.68
C HIS A 20 28.38 14.28 19.22
N GLU A 21 27.25 14.64 19.84
CA GLU A 21 27.21 14.72 21.31
C GLU A 21 25.86 14.28 21.89
N PHE A 22 25.46 13.04 21.61
CA PHE A 22 24.49 12.37 22.49
C PHE A 22 24.93 10.94 22.80
N ASP A 23 25.20 10.76 24.09
CA ASP A 23 25.92 9.65 24.69
C ASP A 23 25.31 8.27 24.46
N ILE A 24 26.24 7.33 24.34
CA ILE A 24 26.10 5.89 24.27
C ILE A 24 25.35 5.38 25.51
N VAL A 25 24.20 4.72 25.31
CA VAL A 25 23.66 3.78 26.29
C VAL A 25 23.51 2.43 25.62
N GLN A 26 24.48 1.55 25.91
CA GLN A 26 24.40 0.12 25.65
C GLN A 26 23.28 -0.48 26.50
N ASN A 27 22.42 -1.30 25.90
CA ASN A 27 21.74 -2.36 26.64
C ASN A 27 21.64 -3.61 25.76
N ASN A 28 22.20 -4.67 26.30
CA ASN A 28 22.24 -6.03 25.78
C ASN A 28 20.90 -6.74 26.04
N ASP A 29 20.55 -7.66 25.14
CA ASP A 29 20.01 -9.01 25.40
C ASP A 29 19.04 -9.46 24.29
N ASP A 30 19.63 -10.28 23.41
CA ASP A 30 19.23 -11.62 22.95
C ASP A 30 18.01 -11.89 22.06
N ASN A 31 18.38 -12.45 20.90
CA ASN A 31 17.71 -13.47 20.09
C ASN A 31 16.47 -13.07 19.28
N ILE A 32 16.73 -12.44 18.13
CA ILE A 32 15.82 -12.48 16.97
C ILE A 32 16.55 -13.25 15.86
N GLN A 33 15.95 -14.34 15.38
CA GLN A 33 16.44 -15.05 14.18
C GLN A 33 16.58 -14.07 13.03
N VAL A 34 17.82 -13.88 12.60
CA VAL A 34 18.20 -12.87 11.63
C VAL A 34 17.83 -13.36 10.24
N ASN A 35 16.79 -12.74 9.66
CA ASN A 35 16.35 -12.97 8.28
C ASN A 35 17.54 -12.78 7.32
N PRO A 36 17.75 -13.59 6.25
CA PRO A 36 18.97 -13.52 5.42
C PRO A 36 19.24 -12.16 4.77
N LEU A 37 18.21 -11.32 4.62
CA LEU A 37 18.32 -9.95 4.12
C LEU A 37 19.09 -9.02 5.08
N SER A 38 19.09 -9.33 6.39
CA SER A 38 19.72 -8.52 7.42
C SER A 38 21.25 -8.68 7.49
N ALA A 39 21.83 -9.68 6.82
CA ALA A 39 23.27 -9.89 6.80
C ALA A 39 23.99 -9.01 5.77
N ALA A 40 23.27 -8.49 4.77
CA ALA A 40 23.80 -7.68 3.68
C ALA A 40 23.69 -6.15 3.92
N LEU A 41 23.02 -5.74 5.00
CA LEU A 41 22.74 -4.34 5.31
C LEU A 41 23.81 -3.76 6.22
N GLY A 42 24.20 -2.50 5.97
CA GLY A 42 25.08 -1.75 6.87
C GLY A 42 24.44 -1.55 8.24
N GLU A 43 25.25 -1.29 9.27
CA GLU A 43 24.72 -1.13 10.64
C GLU A 43 23.72 0.03 10.75
N PHE A 44 23.95 1.10 9.98
CA PHE A 44 23.00 2.22 9.86
C PHE A 44 21.64 1.78 9.29
N ASP A 45 21.64 1.00 8.22
CA ASP A 45 20.40 0.50 7.59
C ASP A 45 19.62 -0.40 8.54
N LYS A 46 20.31 -1.22 9.34
CA LYS A 46 19.66 -2.05 10.37
C LYS A 46 18.98 -1.19 11.43
N ILE A 47 19.60 -0.09 11.87
CA ILE A 47 19.00 0.84 12.83
C ILE A 47 17.76 1.50 12.21
N LEU A 48 17.86 2.00 10.98
CA LEU A 48 16.75 2.62 10.27
C LEU A 48 15.59 1.65 10.10
N LEU A 49 15.87 0.40 9.70
CA LEU A 49 14.89 -0.66 9.58
C LEU A 49 14.22 -0.96 10.92
N ARG A 50 14.99 -1.02 12.01
CA ARG A 50 14.46 -1.25 13.37
C ARG A 50 13.54 -0.11 13.79
N GLN A 51 13.91 1.15 13.51
CA GLN A 51 13.08 2.32 13.77
C GLN A 51 11.78 2.30 12.95
N PHE A 52 11.87 1.97 11.66
CA PHE A 52 10.71 1.81 10.78
C PHE A 52 9.76 0.76 11.33
N CYS A 53 10.26 -0.45 11.61
CA CYS A 53 9.46 -1.54 12.20
C CYS A 53 8.80 -1.11 13.52
N ASN A 54 9.52 -0.40 14.37
CA ASN A 54 8.97 0.11 15.64
C ASN A 54 7.88 1.18 15.42
N LYS A 55 7.98 2.02 14.38
CA LYS A 55 6.93 2.97 14.01
C LYS A 55 5.72 2.24 13.42
N MET A 56 5.93 1.29 12.52
CA MET A 56 4.86 0.50 11.89
C MET A 56 4.06 -0.29 12.93
N LYS A 57 4.72 -0.91 13.92
CA LYS A 57 4.07 -1.62 15.03
C LYS A 57 3.17 -0.74 15.90
N LYS A 58 3.39 0.59 15.91
CA LYS A 58 2.57 1.54 16.69
C LYS A 58 1.30 1.97 15.93
N LEU A 59 1.25 1.75 14.62
CA LEU A 59 0.07 2.07 13.84
C LEU A 59 -1.04 1.08 14.23
N LYS A 60 -2.22 1.62 14.53
CA LYS A 60 -3.41 0.82 14.85
C LYS A 60 -4.39 1.01 13.72
N HIS A 61 -4.95 -0.07 13.21
CA HIS A 61 -6.08 0.06 12.32
C HIS A 61 -7.32 0.44 13.14
N THR A 62 -8.06 1.41 12.63
CA THR A 62 -9.33 1.84 13.22
C THR A 62 -10.39 1.80 12.14
N LEU A 63 -11.58 1.34 12.51
CA LEU A 63 -12.76 1.28 11.64
C LEU A 63 -13.63 2.50 11.90
N CYS A 64 -14.06 3.19 10.86
CA CYS A 64 -15.19 4.11 10.94
C CYS A 64 -16.49 3.33 10.79
N PRO A 65 -17.40 3.32 11.78
CA PRO A 65 -18.66 2.57 11.70
C PRO A 65 -19.65 3.18 10.70
N THR A 66 -19.48 4.46 10.34
CA THR A 66 -20.38 5.16 9.42
C THR A 66 -20.09 4.79 7.97
N CYS A 67 -18.82 4.82 7.54
CA CYS A 67 -18.44 4.54 6.15
C CYS A 67 -17.73 3.19 5.95
N ASN A 68 -17.59 2.39 7.00
CA ASN A 68 -16.82 1.13 7.03
C ASN A 68 -15.37 1.25 6.55
N GLU A 69 -14.81 2.47 6.51
CA GLU A 69 -13.42 2.70 6.17
C GLU A 69 -12.51 2.14 7.26
N TYR A 70 -11.63 1.22 6.88
CA TYR A 70 -10.66 0.59 7.77
C TYR A 70 -9.25 1.03 7.38
N PHE A 71 -8.67 1.92 8.19
CA PHE A 71 -7.40 2.53 7.84
C PHE A 71 -6.43 2.64 9.01
N LEU A 72 -5.14 2.72 8.69
CA LEU A 72 -4.05 2.85 9.66
C LEU A 72 -4.09 4.24 10.31
N SER A 73 -4.19 4.24 11.64
CA SER A 73 -4.10 5.42 12.50
C SER A 73 -5.12 6.51 12.17
N ILE A 74 -6.31 6.14 11.68
CA ILE A 74 -7.41 7.08 11.56
C ILE A 74 -7.92 7.45 12.96
N THR A 75 -7.98 8.76 13.24
CA THR A 75 -8.54 9.30 14.48
C THR A 75 -10.04 9.51 14.29
N LEU A 76 -10.84 8.89 15.14
CA LEU A 76 -12.28 9.10 15.14
C LEU A 76 -12.63 10.35 15.95
N VAL A 77 -13.50 11.20 15.40
CA VAL A 77 -14.10 12.35 16.05
C VAL A 77 -15.57 11.99 16.31
N ILE A 78 -15.93 11.85 17.59
CA ILE A 78 -17.28 11.40 18.00
C ILE A 78 -17.64 10.09 17.30
N GLU A 79 -16.76 9.09 17.39
CA GLU A 79 -16.90 7.75 16.79
C GLU A 79 -16.93 7.69 15.26
N GLU A 80 -16.70 8.80 14.56
CA GLU A 80 -16.70 8.86 13.09
C GLU A 80 -15.34 9.28 12.53
N CYS A 81 -15.01 8.87 11.31
CA CYS A 81 -13.87 9.46 10.63
C CYS A 81 -14.10 10.95 10.37
N TYR A 82 -13.02 11.71 10.20
CA TYR A 82 -13.10 13.14 9.91
C TYR A 82 -14.04 13.48 8.74
N HIS A 83 -14.02 12.65 7.68
CA HIS A 83 -14.91 12.84 6.53
C HIS A 83 -16.38 12.72 6.92
N CYS A 84 -16.76 11.61 7.55
CA CYS A 84 -18.13 11.39 8.02
C CYS A 84 -18.57 12.44 9.05
N HIS A 85 -17.68 12.84 9.95
CA HIS A 85 -17.98 13.83 10.99
C HIS A 85 -18.30 15.22 10.42
N THR A 86 -17.59 15.63 9.36
CA THR A 86 -17.75 16.94 8.73
C THR A 86 -18.87 16.97 7.68
N GLU A 87 -19.32 15.81 7.24
CA GLU A 87 -20.39 15.66 6.27
C GLU A 87 -21.76 16.04 6.86
N LYS A 88 -22.47 16.94 6.18
CA LYS A 88 -23.79 17.44 6.62
C LYS A 88 -24.97 16.76 5.91
N THR A 89 -24.70 15.95 4.89
CA THR A 89 -25.71 15.24 4.10
C THR A 89 -26.31 14.09 4.90
N SER A 90 -27.62 13.88 4.73
CA SER A 90 -28.38 12.80 5.36
C SER A 90 -29.29 12.14 4.30
N PRO A 91 -29.09 10.85 3.98
CA PRO A 91 -28.07 9.96 4.54
C PRO A 91 -26.65 10.39 4.14
N LYS A 92 -25.66 9.96 4.93
CA LYS A 92 -24.24 10.22 4.61
C LYS A 92 -23.83 9.44 3.37
N LYS A 93 -22.93 10.00 2.57
CA LYS A 93 -22.61 9.49 1.23
C LYS A 93 -22.12 8.06 1.25
N PHE A 94 -21.31 7.69 2.23
CA PHE A 94 -20.73 6.34 2.33
C PHE A 94 -21.38 5.49 3.42
N SER A 95 -22.52 5.93 3.98
CA SER A 95 -23.22 5.10 4.95
C SER A 95 -24.00 3.97 4.31
N THR A 96 -24.28 2.97 5.13
CA THR A 96 -25.22 1.88 4.83
C THR A 96 -26.58 2.41 4.37
N GLU A 97 -27.05 3.51 4.96
CA GLU A 97 -28.32 4.16 4.61
C GLU A 97 -28.35 4.69 3.16
N ASN A 98 -27.19 5.02 2.59
CA ASN A 98 -27.08 5.48 1.20
C ASN A 98 -26.82 4.33 0.20
N ASN A 99 -26.93 3.06 0.64
CA ASN A 99 -26.67 1.87 -0.19
C ASN A 99 -25.28 1.88 -0.88
N MET A 100 -24.31 2.57 -0.28
CA MET A 100 -22.92 2.63 -0.76
C MET A 100 -22.02 1.64 -0.02
N ASP A 101 -22.53 0.96 1.01
CA ASP A 101 -21.91 -0.22 1.58
C ASP A 101 -22.23 -1.43 0.67
N PRO A 102 -21.21 -2.06 0.03
CA PRO A 102 -21.44 -3.26 -0.77
C PRO A 102 -21.90 -4.46 0.07
N GLY A 103 -21.86 -4.35 1.40
CA GLY A 103 -22.24 -5.40 2.34
C GLY A 103 -21.19 -6.51 2.40
N ASN A 104 -21.63 -7.70 2.81
CA ASN A 104 -20.75 -8.86 2.86
C ASN A 104 -20.35 -9.30 1.46
N VAL A 105 -19.07 -9.64 1.29
CA VAL A 105 -18.57 -10.23 0.04
C VAL A 105 -19.30 -11.56 -0.22
N PRO A 106 -20.02 -11.71 -1.35
CA PRO A 106 -20.71 -12.95 -1.74
C PRO A 106 -19.75 -14.14 -1.76
N GLU A 107 -20.25 -15.35 -1.49
CA GLU A 107 -19.42 -16.57 -1.42
C GLU A 107 -18.67 -16.82 -2.74
N GLU A 108 -19.28 -16.46 -3.87
CA GLU A 108 -18.75 -16.57 -5.22
C GLU A 108 -17.51 -15.69 -5.45
N LEU A 109 -17.40 -14.58 -4.71
CA LEU A 109 -16.29 -13.62 -4.77
C LEU A 109 -15.25 -13.83 -3.66
N GLN A 110 -15.44 -14.84 -2.80
CA GLN A 110 -14.45 -15.15 -1.76
C GLN A 110 -13.27 -15.95 -2.34
N ARG A 111 -12.05 -15.61 -1.89
CA ARG A 111 -10.81 -16.34 -2.22
C ARG A 111 -10.55 -16.46 -3.73
N LEU A 112 -10.76 -15.38 -4.47
CA LEU A 112 -10.35 -15.32 -5.86
C LEU A 112 -8.83 -15.36 -5.97
N ILE A 113 -8.33 -16.06 -6.99
CA ILE A 113 -6.92 -15.95 -7.39
C ILE A 113 -6.75 -14.69 -8.23
N GLU A 114 -5.54 -14.12 -8.26
CA GLU A 114 -5.23 -12.86 -8.95
C GLU A 114 -5.81 -12.79 -10.37
N ILE A 115 -5.67 -13.86 -11.17
CA ILE A 115 -6.23 -13.92 -12.53
C ILE A 115 -7.76 -13.77 -12.54
N LYS A 116 -8.47 -14.40 -11.60
CA LYS A 116 -9.93 -14.28 -11.52
C LYS A 116 -10.36 -12.88 -11.11
N GLU A 117 -9.65 -12.25 -10.18
CA GLU A 117 -9.88 -10.85 -9.78
C GLU A 117 -9.70 -9.91 -10.97
N MET A 118 -8.66 -10.13 -11.78
CA MET A 118 -8.44 -9.36 -13.02
C MET A 118 -9.57 -9.57 -14.04
N LEU A 119 -10.11 -10.78 -14.16
CA LEU A 119 -11.19 -11.07 -15.12
C LEU A 119 -12.54 -10.44 -14.74
N ILE A 120 -12.82 -10.28 -13.44
CA ILE A 120 -14.05 -9.63 -12.96
C ILE A 120 -13.90 -8.11 -12.82
N ALA A 121 -12.68 -7.58 -12.86
CA ALA A 121 -12.44 -6.16 -12.75
C ALA A 121 -13.08 -5.41 -13.92
N GLN A 122 -13.87 -4.39 -13.64
CA GLN A 122 -14.46 -3.52 -14.68
C GLN A 122 -13.42 -2.63 -15.37
N VAL A 123 -12.22 -2.55 -14.80
CA VAL A 123 -11.14 -1.72 -15.31
C VAL A 123 -9.89 -2.57 -15.44
N PHE A 124 -9.32 -2.58 -16.64
CA PHE A 124 -8.03 -3.18 -16.93
C PHE A 124 -6.95 -2.09 -16.96
N PRO A 125 -6.14 -1.94 -15.90
CA PRO A 125 -5.06 -0.96 -15.88
C PRO A 125 -3.86 -1.45 -16.70
N VAL A 126 -3.37 -0.59 -17.58
CA VAL A 126 -2.12 -0.80 -18.31
C VAL A 126 -1.04 0.11 -17.74
N ILE A 127 0.05 -0.50 -17.28
CA ILE A 127 1.23 0.17 -16.74
C ILE A 127 2.43 -0.20 -17.60
N VAL A 128 3.19 0.80 -18.05
CA VAL A 128 4.44 0.58 -18.78
C VAL A 128 5.58 0.43 -17.78
N VAL A 129 6.13 -0.77 -17.69
CA VAL A 129 7.28 -1.11 -16.84
C VAL A 129 8.49 -1.39 -17.73
N TYR A 130 9.64 -0.80 -17.41
CA TYR A 130 10.91 -1.03 -18.09
C TYR A 130 11.97 -1.59 -17.14
N ARG A 131 12.85 -2.43 -17.66
CA ARG A 131 13.99 -2.99 -16.93
C ARG A 131 15.15 -2.00 -16.94
N LEU A 132 15.60 -1.60 -15.76
CA LEU A 132 16.77 -0.76 -15.55
C LEU A 132 18.05 -1.62 -15.53
N ARG A 133 19.22 -0.96 -15.66
CA ARG A 133 20.51 -1.64 -15.50
C ARG A 133 20.62 -2.16 -14.06
N GLY A 134 20.96 -3.44 -13.90
CA GLY A 134 21.11 -4.09 -12.58
C GLY A 134 19.88 -4.83 -12.06
N GLU A 135 19.06 -5.42 -12.95
CA GLU A 135 17.90 -6.26 -12.59
C GLU A 135 16.76 -5.56 -11.84
N GLN A 136 16.74 -4.23 -11.81
CA GLN A 136 15.66 -3.45 -11.22
C GLN A 136 14.58 -3.12 -12.25
N TYR A 137 13.34 -2.93 -11.80
CA TYR A 137 12.22 -2.49 -12.64
C TYR A 137 11.83 -1.05 -12.28
N GLY A 138 11.53 -0.24 -13.30
CA GLY A 138 11.03 1.13 -13.15
C GLY A 138 9.76 1.34 -13.98
N TYR A 139 8.99 2.38 -13.65
CA TYR A 139 7.81 2.80 -14.39
C TYR A 139 7.90 4.31 -14.65
N SER A 140 7.38 4.76 -15.79
CA SER A 140 7.28 6.17 -16.16
C SER A 140 6.03 6.39 -17.01
N GLY A 141 5.42 7.56 -16.87
CA GLY A 141 4.19 7.92 -17.56
C GLY A 141 2.92 7.67 -16.73
N ASN A 142 1.78 7.84 -17.38
CA ASN A 142 0.46 7.71 -16.76
C ASN A 142 -0.05 6.27 -16.84
N ILE A 143 -0.82 5.86 -15.83
CA ILE A 143 -1.59 4.61 -15.86
C ILE A 143 -2.81 4.83 -16.75
N ILE A 144 -3.03 3.94 -17.71
CA ILE A 144 -4.22 3.99 -18.57
C ILE A 144 -5.20 2.93 -18.09
N ASN A 145 -6.43 3.36 -17.81
CA ASN A 145 -7.51 2.50 -17.35
C ASN A 145 -8.48 2.26 -18.50
N PHE A 146 -8.57 1.02 -18.99
CA PHE A 146 -9.54 0.64 -20.02
C PHE A 146 -10.79 0.06 -19.36
N PRO A 147 -12.01 0.50 -19.71
CA PRO A 147 -13.22 -0.19 -19.31
C PRO A 147 -13.22 -1.58 -19.95
N GLN A 148 -13.45 -2.61 -19.14
CA GLN A 148 -13.56 -3.99 -19.60
C GLN A 148 -15.04 -4.35 -19.76
N ASP A 149 -15.40 -4.95 -20.89
CA ASP A 149 -16.74 -5.51 -21.08
C ASP A 149 -16.84 -6.84 -20.31
N VAL A 150 -17.28 -6.74 -19.06
CA VAL A 150 -17.48 -7.90 -18.19
C VAL A 150 -18.75 -8.66 -18.58
N GLU A 151 -19.70 -8.04 -19.29
CA GLU A 151 -20.97 -8.67 -19.70
C GLU A 151 -20.73 -9.71 -20.80
N GLU A 152 -19.95 -9.35 -21.83
CA GLU A 152 -19.48 -10.28 -22.85
C GLU A 152 -18.70 -11.45 -22.20
N PHE A 153 -17.79 -11.16 -21.26
CA PHE A 153 -17.02 -12.19 -20.56
C PHE A 153 -17.92 -13.16 -19.77
N VAL A 154 -18.86 -12.65 -18.98
CA VAL A 154 -19.77 -13.47 -18.15
C VAL A 154 -20.73 -14.30 -18.99
N THR A 155 -21.15 -13.79 -20.15
CA THR A 155 -22.04 -14.52 -21.07
C THR A 155 -21.33 -15.62 -21.86
N HIS A 156 -20.03 -15.45 -22.16
CA HIS A 156 -19.21 -16.46 -22.84
C HIS A 156 -18.55 -17.47 -21.90
N LEU A 157 -18.36 -17.13 -20.63
CA LEU A 157 -17.82 -18.08 -19.66
C LEU A 157 -18.89 -19.12 -19.32
N HIS A 158 -18.60 -20.39 -19.60
CA HIS A 158 -19.49 -21.46 -19.18
C HIS A 158 -19.65 -21.42 -17.65
N GLN A 159 -20.87 -21.20 -17.18
CA GLN A 159 -21.22 -21.13 -15.75
C GLN A 159 -20.82 -22.41 -14.98
N ASN A 160 -20.54 -23.50 -15.70
CA ASN A 160 -20.01 -24.73 -15.14
C ASN A 160 -18.50 -24.87 -15.43
N PRO A 161 -17.62 -24.72 -14.42
CA PRO A 161 -16.18 -24.91 -14.56
C PRO A 161 -15.80 -26.29 -15.14
N SER A 162 -16.61 -27.32 -14.90
CA SER A 162 -16.39 -28.68 -15.41
C SER A 162 -16.59 -28.82 -16.93
N SER A 163 -17.12 -27.80 -17.60
CA SER A 163 -17.30 -27.78 -19.06
C SER A 163 -16.21 -27.03 -19.85
N LEU A 164 -15.22 -26.46 -19.16
CA LEU A 164 -14.12 -25.73 -19.82
C LEU A 164 -13.01 -26.71 -20.25
N ASN A 165 -12.83 -26.88 -21.57
CA ASN A 165 -11.70 -27.61 -22.16
C ASN A 165 -10.48 -26.68 -22.31
N VAL A 166 -9.72 -26.48 -21.22
CA VAL A 166 -8.34 -25.93 -21.17
C VAL A 166 -8.12 -24.50 -21.72
N LEU A 167 -7.30 -23.72 -21.01
CA LEU A 167 -6.87 -22.35 -21.35
C LEU A 167 -5.38 -22.34 -21.77
N ILE A 168 -5.05 -21.65 -22.87
CA ILE A 168 -3.66 -21.30 -23.23
C ILE A 168 -3.32 -19.96 -22.58
N ILE A 169 -2.18 -19.91 -21.89
CA ILE A 169 -1.63 -18.68 -21.31
C ILE A 169 -0.51 -18.21 -22.25
N CYS A 170 -0.62 -16.99 -22.78
CA CYS A 170 0.46 -16.27 -23.47
C CYS A 170 0.86 -15.06 -22.63
#